data_AF-A0A414BRK3-F1
#
_entry.id   AF-A0A414BRK3-F1
#
_cell.length_a   1.000
_cell.length_b   1.000
_cell.length_c   1.000
_cell.angle_alpha   90.00
_cell.angle_beta   90.00
_cell.angle_gamma   90.00
#
_symmetry.space_group_name_H-M   'P 1'
#
loop_
_entity.id
_entity.type
_entity.pdbx_description
1 polymer ?
#
loop_
_entity_poly.entity_id
_entity_poly.type
_entity_poly.pdbx_seq_one_letter_code
_entity_poly.pdbx_strand_id
1 'polypeptide(L)'
;MKNKINNMDDARREKLGEVIRFGIVGGLATVLQYGIYLAMMPVLNHFIPRMGDHSLATTANTIAYIVSFIFNFIASTRYTFKVKANAKRGAGFTLSHVVNYTMQTVCLNLFVGLGLAKQWAMIPTLCICIPVNFLLVRFFLKK
;
A
#
# COMPACT_ATOMS: atom_id res chain seq x y z
N MET A 1 -15.23 -2.67 -39.42
CA MET A 1 -14.35 -3.45 -38.52
C MET A 1 -13.14 -2.66 -38.01
N LYS A 2 -12.38 -1.94 -38.87
CA LYS A 2 -11.21 -1.13 -38.44
C LYS A 2 -11.50 -0.12 -37.29
N ASN A 3 -12.60 0.63 -37.34
CA ASN A 3 -12.98 1.55 -36.24
C ASN A 3 -13.28 0.87 -34.90
N LYS A 4 -13.76 -0.39 -34.91
CA LYS A 4 -14.10 -1.12 -33.68
C LYS A 4 -12.87 -1.70 -33.01
N ILE A 5 -11.85 -2.07 -33.80
CA ILE A 5 -10.56 -2.57 -33.34
C ILE A 5 -9.73 -1.42 -32.74
N ASN A 6 -9.63 -0.28 -33.43
CA ASN A 6 -8.93 0.91 -32.93
C ASN A 6 -9.50 1.41 -31.59
N ASN A 7 -10.83 1.49 -31.45
CA ASN A 7 -11.47 1.87 -30.18
C ASN A 7 -11.22 0.88 -29.03
N MET A 8 -11.06 -0.41 -29.32
CA MET A 8 -10.71 -1.42 -28.30
C MET A 8 -9.27 -1.28 -27.82
N ASP A 9 -8.37 -0.90 -28.72
CA ASP A 9 -6.96 -0.69 -28.43
C ASP A 9 -6.75 0.59 -27.62
N ASP A 10 -7.48 1.67 -27.93
CA ASP A 10 -7.46 2.92 -27.17
C ASP A 10 -8.01 2.76 -25.75
N ALA A 11 -9.14 2.05 -25.59
CA ALA A 11 -9.70 1.76 -24.26
C ALA A 11 -8.78 0.87 -23.40
N ARG A 12 -8.01 -0.05 -24.03
CA ARG A 12 -6.99 -0.84 -23.33
C ARG A 12 -5.79 0.01 -22.92
N ARG A 13 -5.34 0.93 -23.79
CA ARG A 13 -4.24 1.85 -23.50
C ARG A 13 -4.59 2.81 -22.36
N GLU A 14 -5.82 3.31 -22.33
CA GLU A 14 -6.31 4.17 -21.24
C GLU A 14 -6.34 3.43 -19.90
N LYS A 15 -6.92 2.22 -19.86
CA LYS A 15 -6.92 1.36 -18.66
C LYS A 15 -5.51 0.98 -18.21
N LEU A 16 -4.60 0.71 -19.14
CA LEU A 16 -3.21 0.41 -18.82
C LEU A 16 -2.50 1.64 -18.22
N GLY A 17 -2.76 2.83 -18.77
CA GLY A 17 -2.26 4.10 -18.23
C GLY A 17 -2.76 4.38 -16.81
N GLU A 18 -4.03 4.08 -16.52
CA GLU A 18 -4.59 4.16 -15.17
C GLU A 18 -3.87 3.23 -14.19
N VAL A 19 -3.62 1.97 -14.59
CA VAL A 19 -2.91 1.00 -13.75
C VAL A 19 -1.47 1.42 -13.48
N ILE A 20 -0.78 1.97 -14.48
CA ILE A 20 0.59 2.48 -14.31
C ILE A 20 0.61 3.66 -13.35
N ARG A 21 -0.30 4.64 -13.51
CA ARG A 21 -0.41 5.79 -12.60
C ARG A 21 -0.74 5.36 -11.17
N PHE A 22 -1.64 4.39 -11.02
CA PHE A 22 -1.95 3.78 -9.74
C PHE A 22 -0.72 3.11 -9.11
N GLY A 23 0.07 2.39 -9.90
CA GLY A 23 1.34 1.80 -9.45
C GLY A 23 2.35 2.85 -8.98
N ILE A 24 2.47 3.98 -9.69
CA ILE A 24 3.36 5.09 -9.30
C ILE A 24 2.88 5.72 -7.98
N VAL A 25 1.59 6.03 -7.86
CA VAL A 25 1.01 6.60 -6.63
C VAL A 25 1.16 5.63 -5.46
N GLY A 26 0.93 4.33 -5.67
CA GLY A 26 1.14 3.29 -4.67
C GLY A 26 2.61 3.15 -4.25
N GLY A 27 3.54 3.26 -5.19
CA GLY A 27 4.98 3.29 -4.90
C GLY A 27 5.37 4.50 -4.04
N LEU A 28 4.90 5.69 -4.41
CA LEU A 28 5.11 6.92 -3.61
C LEU A 28 4.51 6.79 -2.21
N ALA A 29 3.30 6.24 -2.09
CA ALA A 29 2.67 5.99 -0.81
C ALA A 29 3.48 5.00 0.04
N THR A 30 4.12 4.00 -0.58
CA THR A 30 4.95 3.02 0.13
C THR A 30 6.26 3.65 0.63
N VAL A 31 6.90 4.52 -0.17
CA VAL A 31 8.05 5.30 0.28
C VAL A 31 7.66 6.21 1.44
N LEU A 32 6.49 6.87 1.34
CA LEU A 32 5.94 7.68 2.42
C LEU A 32 5.69 6.85 3.69
N GLN A 33 5.12 5.64 3.55
CA GLN A 33 4.92 4.71 4.66
C GLN A 33 6.25 4.40 5.34
N TYR A 34 7.29 4.04 4.58
CA TYR A 34 8.58 3.71 5.15
C TYR A 34 9.23 4.90 5.88
N GLY A 35 9.14 6.10 5.29
CA GLY A 35 9.61 7.33 5.94
C GLY A 35 8.90 7.62 7.27
N ILE A 36 7.57 7.50 7.30
CA ILE A 36 6.79 7.69 8.53
C ILE A 36 7.09 6.60 9.55
N TYR A 37 7.24 5.35 9.11
CA TYR A 37 7.62 4.23 9.99
C TYR A 37 8.95 4.51 10.71
N LEU A 38 9.97 4.95 9.95
CA LEU A 38 11.28 5.31 10.51
C LEU A 38 11.18 6.48 11.49
N ALA A 39 10.39 7.51 11.17
CA ALA A 39 10.18 8.67 12.04
C ALA A 39 9.38 8.34 13.31
N MET A 40 8.42 7.40 13.22
CA MET A 40 7.54 7.06 14.34
C MET A 40 8.23 6.20 15.39
N MET A 41 9.26 5.44 15.02
CA MET A 41 10.05 4.63 15.96
C MET A 41 10.69 5.46 17.10
N PRO A 42 11.51 6.50 16.84
CA PRO A 42 12.09 7.32 17.91
C PRO A 42 11.01 8.09 18.69
N VAL A 43 9.94 8.54 18.03
CA VAL A 43 8.81 9.22 18.67
C VAL A 43 8.14 8.29 19.69
N LEU A 44 7.74 7.09 19.29
CA LEU A 44 7.10 6.11 20.19
C LEU A 44 8.04 5.65 21.30
N ASN A 45 9.34 5.50 21.02
CA ASN A 45 10.33 5.18 22.04
C ASN A 45 10.50 6.30 23.08
N HIS A 46 10.35 7.57 22.65
CA HIS A 46 10.39 8.71 23.56
C HIS A 46 9.14 8.81 24.45
N PHE A 47 7.95 8.63 23.86
CA PHE A 47 6.69 8.70 24.60
C PHE A 47 6.41 7.45 25.45
N ILE A 48 6.83 6.27 24.99
CA ILE A 48 6.56 4.97 25.63
C ILE A 48 7.84 4.11 25.59
N PRO A 49 8.85 4.40 26.44
CA PRO A 49 10.16 3.74 26.43
C PRO A 49 10.15 2.26 26.85
N ARG A 50 9.02 1.73 27.35
CA ARG A 50 8.85 0.33 27.76
C ARG A 50 8.18 -0.56 26.70
N MET A 51 7.99 -0.06 25.48
CA MET A 51 7.41 -0.87 24.41
C MET A 51 8.41 -1.93 23.93
N GLY A 52 8.01 -3.21 23.94
CA GLY A 52 8.80 -4.28 23.34
C GLY A 52 8.94 -4.10 21.81
N ASP A 53 10.00 -4.66 21.23
CA ASP A 53 10.35 -4.43 19.81
C ASP A 53 9.22 -4.77 18.83
N HIS A 54 8.46 -5.84 19.10
CA HIS A 54 7.29 -6.24 18.32
C HIS A 54 6.16 -5.19 18.37
N SER A 55 5.83 -4.72 19.57
CA SER A 55 4.77 -3.73 19.78
C SER A 55 5.14 -2.37 19.18
N LEU A 56 6.42 -1.97 19.32
CA LEU A 56 6.94 -0.75 18.75
C LEU A 56 6.88 -0.80 17.21
N ALA A 57 7.39 -1.89 16.62
CA ALA A 57 7.38 -2.08 15.17
C ALA A 57 5.95 -2.14 14.61
N THR A 58 5.05 -2.86 15.28
CA THR A 58 3.64 -2.96 14.86
C THR A 58 2.96 -1.61 14.94
N THR A 59 3.08 -0.89 16.07
CA THR A 59 2.43 0.42 16.26
C THR A 59 2.94 1.46 15.26
N ALA A 60 4.27 1.52 15.07
CA ALA A 60 4.87 2.41 14.07
C ALA A 60 4.37 2.07 12.66
N ASN A 61 4.29 0.78 12.31
CA ASN A 61 3.80 0.33 11.02
C ASN A 61 2.31 0.67 10.83
N THR A 62 1.46 0.47 11.83
CA THR A 62 0.03 0.80 11.76
C THR A 62 -0.19 2.29 11.48
N ILE A 63 0.49 3.17 12.22
CA ILE A 63 0.36 4.62 12.03
C ILE A 63 0.84 5.00 10.62
N ALA A 64 2.02 4.52 10.23
CA ALA A 64 2.57 4.77 8.90
C ALA A 64 1.65 4.28 7.78
N TYR A 65 1.08 3.08 7.95
CA TYR A 65 0.20 2.46 6.97
C TYR A 65 -1.10 3.25 6.82
N ILE A 66 -1.71 3.71 7.92
CA ILE A 66 -2.94 4.52 7.87
C ILE A 66 -2.70 5.84 7.11
N VAL A 67 -1.60 6.54 7.43
CA VAL A 67 -1.28 7.81 6.77
C VAL A 67 -1.00 7.58 5.28
N SER A 68 -0.21 6.56 4.95
CA SER A 68 0.07 6.15 3.57
C SER A 68 -1.21 5.77 2.81
N PHE A 69 -2.11 5.03 3.44
CA PHE A 69 -3.38 4.63 2.86
C PHE A 69 -4.27 5.83 2.52
N ILE A 70 -4.39 6.80 3.44
CA ILE A 70 -5.16 8.03 3.20
C ILE A 70 -4.56 8.81 2.03
N PHE A 71 -3.24 8.98 2.02
CA PHE A 71 -2.54 9.63 0.91
C PHE A 71 -2.79 8.89 -0.42
N ASN A 72 -2.60 7.58 -0.44
CA ASN A 72 -2.78 6.74 -1.63
C ASN A 72 -4.22 6.81 -2.14
N PHE A 73 -5.21 6.78 -1.24
CA PHE A 73 -6.63 6.88 -1.59
C PHE A 73 -6.95 8.25 -2.20
N ILE A 74 -6.53 9.34 -1.56
CA ILE A 74 -6.78 10.71 -2.05
C ILE A 74 -6.05 10.94 -3.39
N ALA A 75 -4.79 10.53 -3.50
CA ALA A 75 -4.01 10.68 -4.71
C ALA A 75 -4.57 9.83 -5.85
N SER A 76 -4.94 8.57 -5.59
CA SER A 76 -5.56 7.69 -6.58
C SER A 76 -6.93 8.23 -7.04
N THR A 77 -7.78 8.68 -6.11
CA THR A 77 -9.11 9.20 -6.47
C THR A 77 -9.04 10.54 -7.21
N ARG A 78 -8.19 11.47 -6.76
CA ARG A 78 -8.15 12.84 -7.30
C ARG A 78 -7.24 13.00 -8.52
N TYR A 79 -6.07 12.35 -8.53
CA TYR A 79 -5.10 12.46 -9.63
C TYR A 79 -5.21 11.32 -10.66
N THR A 80 -5.46 10.09 -10.22
CA THR A 80 -5.45 8.94 -11.15
C THR A 80 -6.79 8.76 -11.86
N PHE A 81 -7.91 8.86 -11.14
CA PHE A 81 -9.21 8.51 -11.71
C PHE A 81 -10.04 9.71 -12.21
N LYS A 82 -9.86 10.93 -11.68
CA LYS A 82 -10.66 12.13 -12.07
C LYS A 82 -12.18 11.87 -12.19
N VAL A 83 -12.71 10.86 -11.50
CA VAL A 83 -14.13 10.47 -11.49
C VAL A 83 -14.65 10.46 -10.06
N LYS A 84 -15.95 10.73 -9.88
CA LYS A 84 -16.64 10.52 -8.59
C LYS A 84 -16.29 9.12 -8.08
N ALA A 85 -15.73 9.04 -6.87
CA ALA A 85 -15.32 7.79 -6.26
C ALA A 85 -16.44 6.75 -6.37
N ASN A 86 -16.29 5.78 -7.27
CA ASN A 86 -17.29 4.75 -7.43
C ASN A 86 -17.14 3.78 -6.24
N ALA A 87 -18.17 3.68 -5.40
CA ALA A 87 -18.11 2.98 -4.12
C ALA A 87 -17.57 1.54 -4.24
N LYS A 88 -17.87 0.84 -5.35
CA LYS A 88 -17.33 -0.51 -5.62
C LYS A 88 -15.81 -0.54 -5.80
N ARG A 89 -15.22 0.45 -6.48
CA ARG A 89 -13.77 0.52 -6.70
C ARG A 89 -13.04 0.94 -5.42
N GLY A 90 -13.62 1.86 -4.65
CA GLY A 90 -13.12 2.25 -3.34
C GLY A 90 -13.15 1.08 -2.34
N ALA A 91 -14.25 0.31 -2.31
CA ALA A 91 -14.36 -0.87 -1.44
C ALA A 91 -13.31 -1.94 -1.79
N GLY A 92 -13.09 -2.24 -3.08
CA GLY A 92 -12.04 -3.16 -3.50
C GLY A 92 -10.62 -2.68 -3.13
N PHE A 93 -10.37 -1.37 -3.24
CA PHE A 93 -9.11 -0.75 -2.84
C PHE A 93 -8.88 -0.79 -1.33
N THR A 94 -9.90 -0.53 -0.52
CA THR A 94 -9.82 -0.64 0.94
C THR A 94 -9.61 -2.10 1.36
N LEU A 95 -10.35 -3.04 0.78
CA LEU A 95 -10.21 -4.47 1.07
C LEU A 95 -8.81 -4.99 0.74
N SER A 96 -8.26 -4.61 -0.42
CA SER A 96 -6.89 -5.02 -0.78
C SER A 96 -5.88 -4.46 0.23
N HIS A 97 -6.07 -3.22 0.71
CA HIS A 97 -5.21 -2.64 1.73
C HIS A 97 -5.40 -3.27 3.11
N VAL A 98 -6.58 -3.75 3.47
CA VAL A 98 -6.78 -4.52 4.71
C VAL A 98 -6.01 -5.83 4.66
N VAL A 99 -6.12 -6.58 3.55
CA VAL A 99 -5.36 -7.83 3.36
C VAL A 99 -3.85 -7.56 3.36
N ASN A 100 -3.41 -6.51 2.68
CA ASN A 100 -2.01 -6.11 2.62
C ASN A 100 -1.48 -5.68 3.99
N TYR A 101 -2.26 -4.97 4.80
CA TYR A 101 -1.88 -4.59 6.16
C TYR A 101 -1.72 -5.82 7.06
N THR A 102 -2.68 -6.75 7.01
CA THR A 102 -2.60 -8.00 7.78
C THR A 102 -1.36 -8.79 7.41
N MET A 103 -1.08 -8.91 6.11
CA MET A 103 0.10 -9.61 5.62
C MET A 103 1.40 -8.90 6.03
N GLN A 104 1.48 -7.57 5.91
CA GLN A 104 2.63 -6.79 6.40
C GLN A 104 2.84 -7.00 7.90
N THR A 105 1.77 -6.97 8.69
CA THR A 105 1.86 -7.12 10.14
C THR A 105 2.37 -8.51 10.53
N VAL A 106 1.91 -9.56 9.84
CA VAL A 106 2.39 -10.94 10.07
C VAL A 106 3.86 -11.07 9.66
N CYS A 107 4.21 -10.65 8.44
CA CYS A 107 5.60 -10.72 7.96
C CYS A 107 6.56 -9.90 8.83
N LEU A 108 6.18 -8.69 9.23
CA LEU A 108 6.99 -7.83 10.09
C LEU A 108 7.24 -8.50 11.44
N ASN A 109 6.21 -9.04 12.08
CA ASN A 109 6.35 -9.72 13.36
C ASN A 109 7.16 -11.02 13.25
N LEU A 110 7.04 -11.76 12.15
CA LEU A 110 7.87 -12.93 11.89
C LEU A 110 9.34 -12.53 11.76
N PHE A 111 9.66 -11.52 10.96
CA PHE A 111 11.06 -11.08 10.79
C PHE A 111 11.66 -10.51 12.08
N VAL A 112 10.90 -9.70 12.83
CA VAL A 112 11.36 -9.22 14.15
C VAL A 112 11.55 -10.40 15.12
N GLY A 113 10.67 -11.40 15.10
CA GLY A 113 10.77 -12.60 15.94
C GLY A 113 11.96 -13.50 15.57
N LEU A 114 12.41 -13.45 14.32
CA LEU A 114 13.64 -14.10 13.85
C LEU A 114 14.92 -13.31 14.22
N GLY A 115 14.79 -12.20 14.96
CA GLY A 115 15.92 -11.40 15.45
C GLY A 115 16.38 -10.30 14.49
N LEU A 116 15.67 -10.05 13.38
CA LEU A 116 15.96 -8.88 12.55
C LEU A 116 15.59 -7.61 13.30
N ALA A 117 16.48 -6.61 13.27
CA ALA A 117 16.14 -5.31 13.83
C ALA A 117 14.91 -4.75 13.09
N LYS A 118 13.96 -4.20 13.85
CA LYS A 118 12.71 -3.60 13.37
C LYS A 118 12.86 -2.73 12.10
N GLN A 119 13.92 -1.92 12.04
CA GLN A 119 14.27 -1.08 10.88
C GLN A 119 14.51 -1.90 9.59
N TRP A 120 15.22 -3.02 9.70
CA TRP A 120 15.56 -3.91 8.60
C TRP A 120 14.42 -4.87 8.28
N ALA A 121 13.65 -5.32 9.28
CA ALA A 121 12.53 -6.24 9.11
C ALA A 121 11.41 -5.68 8.21
N MET A 122 11.24 -4.36 8.16
CA MET A 122 10.29 -3.69 7.30
C MET A 122 10.63 -3.83 5.80
N ILE A 123 11.91 -3.88 5.44
CA ILE A 123 12.34 -3.96 4.04
C ILE A 123 11.89 -5.27 3.35
N PRO A 124 12.23 -6.48 3.84
CA PRO A 124 11.77 -7.73 3.24
C PRO A 124 10.26 -7.87 3.32
N THR A 125 9.62 -7.33 4.37
CA THR A 125 8.15 -7.24 4.47
C THR A 125 7.57 -6.49 3.27
N LEU A 126 8.08 -5.29 2.97
CA LEU A 126 7.62 -4.49 1.84
C LEU A 126 7.91 -5.18 0.50
N CYS A 127 9.08 -5.80 0.34
CA CYS A 127 9.43 -6.55 -0.88
C CYS A 127 8.45 -7.69 -1.19
N ILE A 128 7.88 -8.34 -0.18
CA ILE A 128 6.86 -9.40 -0.34
C ILE A 128 5.48 -8.79 -0.53
N CYS A 129 5.15 -7.75 0.25
CA CYS A 129 3.81 -7.21 0.32
C CYS A 129 3.43 -6.36 -0.88
N ILE A 130 4.36 -5.60 -1.46
CA ILE A 130 4.09 -4.75 -2.64
C ILE A 130 3.64 -5.58 -3.86
N PRO A 131 4.35 -6.64 -4.29
CA PRO A 131 3.92 -7.46 -5.43
C PRO A 131 2.58 -8.16 -5.18
N VAL A 132 2.37 -8.69 -3.97
CA VAL A 132 1.12 -9.38 -3.61
C VAL A 132 -0.05 -8.42 -3.60
N ASN A 133 0.11 -7.21 -3.05
CA ASN A 133 -0.92 -6.18 -3.08
C ASN A 133 -1.24 -5.74 -4.52
N PHE A 134 -0.22 -5.60 -5.38
CA PHE A 134 -0.45 -5.30 -6.80
C PHE A 134 -1.28 -6.39 -7.49
N LEU A 135 -0.97 -7.66 -7.22
CA LEU A 135 -1.75 -8.80 -7.75
C LEU A 135 -3.18 -8.79 -7.21
N LEU A 136 -3.38 -8.59 -5.90
CA LEU A 136 -4.70 -8.51 -5.27
C LEU A 136 -5.53 -7.38 -5.86
N VAL A 137 -4.99 -6.16 -5.90
CA VAL A 137 -5.65 -5.01 -6.50
C VAL A 137 -6.02 -5.32 -7.96
N ARG A 138 -5.13 -5.94 -8.73
CA ARG A 138 -5.38 -6.33 -10.11
C ARG A 138 -6.49 -7.37 -10.25
N PHE A 139 -6.56 -8.38 -9.38
CA PHE A 139 -7.61 -9.41 -9.41
C PHE A 139 -8.97 -8.86 -8.97
N PHE A 140 -9.00 -8.05 -7.90
CA PHE A 140 -10.24 -7.47 -7.36
C PHE A 140 -10.79 -6.32 -8.23
N LEU A 141 -9.94 -5.56 -8.93
CA LEU A 141 -10.39 -4.52 -9.86
C LEU A 141 -10.75 -5.05 -11.27
N LYS A 142 -10.31 -6.24 -11.66
CA LYS A 142 -10.66 -6.83 -12.96
C LYS A 142 -11.98 -7.61 -12.97
N LYS A 143 -12.64 -7.79 -11.82
CA LYS A 143 -13.97 -8.39 -11.73
C LYS A 143 -15.07 -7.32 -11.68
#